data_AF-A0A954IRN9-F1
#
_entry.id   AF-A0A954IRN9-F1
#
_cell.length_a   1.000
_cell.length_b   1.000
_cell.length_c   1.000
_cell.angle_alpha   90.00
_cell.angle_beta   90.00
_cell.angle_gamma   90.00
#
_symmetry.space_group_name_H-M   'P 1'
#
loop_
_entity.id
_entity.type
_entity.pdbx_description
1 polymer ?
#
loop_
_entity_poly.entity_id
_entity_poly.type
_entity_poly.pdbx_seq_one_letter_code
_entity_poly.pdbx_strand_id
1 'polypeptide(L)'
;MQTISKRTKRTQAGNPNVSRKKRLGAIVLLASGLMIMVFGFLAFTVDVGYIALTKAQLESANDAGVRAAVYELRDALGYGATKTDTEAKTAAVQAAVSVAGSNRAGDQQSIYVNPTRDVRVGNLTFDATTGTWVKQWGVAPYNMAELTLHRDQLPTGNTTTGDGAPVNPNGDAPLPLFFAPVIGHDDAPLRTRSISAMLPGNGFRVPVGSGKRAGVLPFALDEDTWLKLI
;
A
#
# COMPACT_ATOMS: atom_id res chain seq x y z
N MET A 1 48.77 -17.93 92.99
CA MET A 1 47.39 -18.44 92.83
C MET A 1 46.72 -17.58 91.76
N GLN A 2 46.53 -18.13 90.56
CA GLN A 2 46.17 -17.39 89.33
C GLN A 2 44.67 -17.06 89.28
N THR A 3 44.33 -15.80 88.99
CA THR A 3 42.97 -15.35 88.70
C THR A 3 42.64 -15.63 87.23
N ILE A 4 41.70 -16.54 87.02
CA ILE A 4 41.23 -17.00 85.70
C ILE A 4 40.27 -15.94 85.13
N SER A 5 40.71 -15.27 84.05
CA SER A 5 39.89 -14.36 83.24
C SER A 5 38.96 -15.17 82.32
N LYS A 6 37.65 -15.14 82.60
CA LYS A 6 36.62 -15.69 81.71
C LYS A 6 36.43 -14.75 80.50
N ARG A 7 37.00 -15.11 79.36
CA ARG A 7 36.72 -14.47 78.07
C ARG A 7 35.37 -14.94 77.53
N THR A 8 34.35 -14.12 77.67
CA THR A 8 33.04 -14.30 77.05
C THR A 8 33.17 -14.12 75.53
N LYS A 9 33.09 -15.21 74.76
CA LYS A 9 32.98 -15.15 73.29
C LYS A 9 31.61 -14.55 72.94
N ARG A 10 31.58 -13.28 72.55
CA ARG A 10 30.44 -12.70 71.83
C ARG A 10 30.43 -13.29 70.42
N THR A 11 29.50 -14.19 70.17
CA THR A 11 29.14 -14.66 68.84
C THR A 11 28.58 -13.47 68.07
N GLN A 12 29.33 -12.96 67.09
CA GLN A 12 28.84 -11.92 66.18
C GLN A 12 27.77 -12.54 65.28
N ALA A 13 26.49 -12.30 65.60
CA ALA A 13 25.41 -12.48 64.66
C ALA A 13 25.57 -11.43 63.55
N GLY A 14 26.11 -11.87 62.40
CA GLY A 14 26.23 -11.02 61.21
C GLY A 14 24.85 -10.46 60.82
N ASN A 15 24.76 -9.15 60.73
CA ASN A 15 23.52 -8.43 60.44
C ASN A 15 22.95 -8.88 59.06
N PRO A 16 21.80 -9.58 59.01
CA PRO A 16 21.27 -10.14 57.77
C PRO A 16 20.89 -9.05 56.73
N ASN A 17 20.75 -7.80 57.18
CA ASN A 17 20.34 -6.67 56.34
C ASN A 17 21.41 -6.20 55.33
N VAL A 18 22.69 -6.48 55.55
CA VAL A 18 23.77 -6.05 54.63
C VAL A 18 23.78 -6.90 53.35
N SER A 19 23.38 -8.17 53.45
CA SER A 19 23.32 -9.08 52.30
C SER A 19 22.14 -8.79 51.35
N ARG A 20 20.97 -8.39 51.88
CA ARG A 20 19.79 -8.00 51.09
C ARG A 20 20.04 -6.76 50.23
N LYS A 21 20.67 -5.72 50.80
CA LYS A 21 20.95 -4.45 50.08
C LYS A 21 21.85 -4.65 48.87
N LYS A 22 22.83 -5.56 48.92
CA LYS A 22 23.69 -5.87 47.76
C LYS A 22 22.94 -6.54 46.60
N ARG A 23 21.95 -7.40 46.90
CA ARG A 23 21.14 -8.08 45.86
C ARG A 23 20.15 -7.12 45.20
N LEU A 24 19.61 -6.16 45.96
CA LEU A 24 18.69 -5.14 45.43
C LEU A 24 19.37 -4.24 44.39
N GLY A 25 20.64 -3.86 44.58
CA GLY A 25 21.36 -3.05 43.59
C GLY A 25 21.61 -3.77 42.26
N ALA A 26 22.01 -5.04 42.31
CA ALA A 26 22.21 -5.85 41.10
C ALA A 26 20.89 -6.10 40.33
N ILE A 27 19.78 -6.31 41.06
CA ILE A 27 18.45 -6.48 40.46
C ILE A 27 18.02 -5.19 39.75
N VAL A 28 18.27 -4.01 40.33
CA VAL A 28 17.90 -2.73 39.70
C VAL A 28 18.66 -2.52 38.39
N LEU A 29 19.97 -2.83 38.34
CA LEU A 29 20.76 -2.72 37.10
C LEU A 29 20.26 -3.69 36.02
N LEU A 30 19.97 -4.94 36.40
CA LEU A 30 19.42 -5.94 35.48
C LEU A 30 18.02 -5.51 34.98
N ALA A 31 17.17 -5.02 35.88
CA ALA A 31 15.82 -4.56 35.56
C ALA A 31 15.84 -3.32 34.65
N SER A 32 16.72 -2.35 34.91
CA SER A 32 16.87 -1.17 34.04
C SER A 32 17.34 -1.55 32.64
N GLY A 33 18.28 -2.50 32.52
CA GLY A 33 18.73 -2.99 31.21
C GLY A 33 17.62 -3.71 30.44
N LEU A 34 16.87 -4.58 31.12
CA LEU A 34 15.70 -5.26 30.55
C LEU A 34 14.62 -4.27 30.10
N MET A 35 14.37 -3.22 30.88
CA MET A 35 13.36 -2.22 30.56
C MET A 35 13.72 -1.41 29.31
N ILE A 36 15.01 -1.04 29.14
CA ILE A 36 15.50 -0.41 27.90
C ILE A 36 15.29 -1.34 26.71
N MET A 37 15.61 -2.63 26.86
CA MET A 37 15.43 -3.61 25.78
C MET A 37 13.96 -3.76 25.37
N VAL A 38 13.03 -3.82 26.34
CA VAL A 38 11.59 -3.89 26.08
C VAL A 38 11.10 -2.63 25.35
N PHE A 39 11.54 -1.43 25.75
CA PHE A 39 11.21 -0.20 25.03
C PHE A 39 11.78 -0.17 23.61
N GLY A 40 12.99 -0.72 23.40
CA GLY A 40 13.56 -0.88 22.06
C GLY A 40 12.69 -1.74 21.14
N PHE A 41 12.20 -2.88 21.62
CA PHE A 41 11.27 -3.72 20.84
C PHE A 41 9.91 -3.06 20.61
N LEU A 42 9.39 -2.31 21.59
CA LEU A 42 8.15 -1.56 21.44
C LEU A 42 8.27 -0.51 20.34
N ALA A 43 9.34 0.30 20.37
CA ALA A 43 9.64 1.30 19.36
C ALA A 43 9.75 0.69 17.96
N PHE A 44 10.49 -0.41 17.82
CA PHE A 44 10.60 -1.16 16.58
C PHE A 44 9.24 -1.68 16.06
N THR A 45 8.40 -2.19 16.97
CA THR A 45 7.06 -2.70 16.60
C THR A 45 6.17 -1.58 16.06
N VAL A 46 6.24 -0.38 16.65
CA VAL A 46 5.48 0.79 16.19
C VAL A 46 5.92 1.21 14.79
N ASP A 47 7.22 1.30 14.53
CA ASP A 47 7.73 1.69 13.21
C ASP A 47 7.34 0.67 12.13
N VAL A 48 7.50 -0.62 12.39
CA VAL A 48 7.10 -1.69 11.44
C VAL A 48 5.58 -1.67 11.22
N GLY A 49 4.79 -1.46 12.27
CA GLY A 49 3.34 -1.32 12.17
C GLY A 49 2.93 -0.13 11.31
N TYR A 50 3.63 1.00 11.44
CA TYR A 50 3.38 2.20 10.67
C TYR A 50 3.73 2.05 9.18
N ILE A 51 4.85 1.40 8.87
CA ILE A 51 5.23 1.04 7.49
C ILE A 51 4.18 0.13 6.87
N ALA A 52 3.76 -0.92 7.58
CA ALA A 52 2.76 -1.87 7.10
C ALA A 52 1.40 -1.21 6.84
N LEU A 53 0.95 -0.34 7.75
CA LEU A 53 -0.28 0.43 7.58
C LEU A 53 -0.21 1.35 6.36
N THR A 54 0.88 2.10 6.20
CA THR A 54 1.08 3.00 5.07
C THR A 54 1.10 2.23 3.75
N LYS A 55 1.77 1.09 3.71
CA LYS A 55 1.80 0.22 2.52
C LYS A 55 0.40 -0.28 2.15
N ALA A 56 -0.39 -0.72 3.12
CA ALA A 56 -1.76 -1.17 2.88
C ALA A 56 -2.66 -0.02 2.37
N GLN A 57 -2.50 1.18 2.92
CA GLN A 57 -3.21 2.37 2.45
C GLN A 57 -2.86 2.71 1.00
N LEU A 58 -1.56 2.65 0.65
CA LEU A 58 -1.10 2.84 -0.73
C LEU A 58 -1.69 1.79 -1.67
N GLU A 59 -1.64 0.50 -1.31
CA GLU A 59 -2.22 -0.58 -2.12
C GLU A 59 -3.73 -0.39 -2.33
N SER A 60 -4.48 -0.05 -1.29
CA SER A 60 -5.91 0.23 -1.40
C SER A 60 -6.20 1.44 -2.31
N ALA A 61 -5.43 2.52 -2.19
CA ALA A 61 -5.58 3.70 -3.05
C ALA A 61 -5.25 3.37 -4.51
N ASN A 62 -4.22 2.54 -4.71
CA ASN A 62 -3.77 2.11 -6.02
C ASN A 62 -4.85 1.27 -6.72
N ASP A 63 -5.36 0.24 -6.05
CA ASP A 63 -6.41 -0.63 -6.60
C ASP A 63 -7.69 0.15 -6.92
N ALA A 64 -8.08 1.09 -6.06
CA ALA A 64 -9.21 1.98 -6.31
C ALA A 64 -8.97 2.87 -7.55
N GLY A 65 -7.79 3.47 -7.66
CA GLY A 65 -7.41 4.33 -8.78
C GLY A 65 -7.36 3.58 -10.12
N VAL A 66 -6.72 2.41 -10.17
CA VAL A 66 -6.66 1.60 -11.40
C VAL A 66 -8.06 1.16 -11.81
N ARG A 67 -8.90 0.74 -10.86
CA ARG A 67 -10.25 0.29 -11.17
C ARG A 67 -11.10 1.43 -11.70
N ALA A 68 -10.99 2.63 -11.13
CA ALA A 68 -11.65 3.83 -11.66
C ALA A 68 -11.20 4.14 -13.09
N ALA A 69 -9.89 4.03 -13.37
CA ALA A 69 -9.36 4.20 -14.72
C ALA A 69 -9.99 3.22 -15.72
N VAL A 70 -10.06 1.94 -15.36
CA VAL A 70 -10.66 0.89 -16.21
C VAL A 70 -12.16 1.11 -16.43
N TYR A 71 -12.89 1.64 -15.45
CA TYR A 71 -14.32 1.97 -15.63
C TYR A 71 -14.54 3.02 -16.72
N GLU A 72 -13.68 4.04 -16.82
CA GLU A 72 -13.76 5.07 -17.88
C GLU A 72 -13.43 4.52 -19.27
N LEU A 73 -12.62 3.46 -19.34
CA LEU A 73 -12.30 2.80 -20.62
C LEU A 73 -13.50 2.07 -21.24
N ARG A 74 -14.53 1.75 -20.44
CA ARG A 74 -15.74 1.06 -20.93
C ARG A 74 -16.42 1.82 -22.05
N ASP A 75 -16.48 3.14 -21.95
CA ASP A 75 -17.24 3.97 -22.89
C ASP A 75 -16.56 4.08 -24.28
N ALA A 76 -15.31 3.62 -24.41
CA ALA A 76 -14.60 3.46 -25.69
C ALA A 76 -14.68 2.02 -26.27
N LEU A 77 -15.28 1.06 -25.55
CA LEU A 77 -15.28 -0.34 -25.94
C LEU A 77 -16.64 -0.78 -26.49
N GLY A 78 -16.65 -1.30 -27.73
CA GLY A 78 -17.80 -1.97 -28.34
C GLY A 78 -18.50 -1.19 -29.46
N TYR A 79 -19.58 -1.76 -30.01
CA TYR A 79 -20.30 -1.24 -31.18
C TYR A 79 -21.12 0.03 -30.91
N GLY A 80 -21.08 0.57 -29.68
CA GLY A 80 -21.79 1.78 -29.25
C GLY A 80 -20.92 2.69 -28.40
N ALA A 81 -19.61 2.74 -28.68
CA ALA A 81 -18.68 3.61 -27.96
C ALA A 81 -19.12 5.07 -28.05
N THR A 82 -19.28 5.71 -26.89
CA THR A 82 -19.69 7.12 -26.76
C THR A 82 -18.48 8.05 -26.79
N LYS A 83 -17.27 7.52 -26.53
CA LYS A 83 -16.00 8.27 -26.49
C LYS A 83 -15.00 7.70 -27.48
N THR A 84 -14.12 8.55 -28.01
CA THR A 84 -12.95 8.10 -28.77
C THR A 84 -11.89 7.50 -27.84
N ASP A 85 -10.98 6.67 -28.38
CA ASP A 85 -9.90 6.05 -27.60
C ASP A 85 -9.02 7.09 -26.87
N THR A 86 -8.79 8.25 -27.49
CA THR A 86 -7.99 9.34 -26.90
C THR A 86 -8.71 10.02 -25.73
N GLU A 87 -10.02 10.23 -25.85
CA GLU A 87 -10.84 10.81 -24.78
C GLU A 87 -10.97 9.83 -23.61
N ALA A 88 -11.20 8.55 -23.88
CA ALA A 88 -11.28 7.52 -22.85
C ALA A 88 -9.94 7.34 -22.13
N LYS A 89 -8.81 7.43 -22.83
CA LYS A 89 -7.49 7.45 -22.18
C LYS A 89 -7.33 8.64 -21.25
N THR A 90 -7.72 9.84 -21.69
CA THR A 90 -7.62 11.06 -20.86
C THR A 90 -8.53 10.97 -19.63
N ALA A 91 -9.76 10.52 -19.81
CA ALA A 91 -10.72 10.31 -18.73
C ALA A 91 -10.23 9.25 -17.73
N ALA A 92 -9.69 8.13 -18.22
CA ALA A 92 -9.12 7.08 -17.37
C ALA A 92 -7.96 7.59 -16.51
N VAL A 93 -7.06 8.39 -17.10
CA VAL A 93 -5.94 9.01 -16.36
C VAL A 93 -6.45 9.99 -15.31
N GLN A 94 -7.43 10.84 -15.65
CA GLN A 94 -8.01 11.79 -14.71
C GLN A 94 -8.75 11.09 -13.55
N ALA A 95 -9.52 10.04 -13.84
CA ALA A 95 -10.20 9.24 -12.83
C ALA A 95 -9.22 8.54 -11.90
N ALA A 96 -8.12 7.99 -12.44
CA ALA A 96 -7.06 7.38 -11.64
C ALA A 96 -6.47 8.39 -10.63
N VAL A 97 -6.10 9.58 -11.12
CA VAL A 97 -5.51 10.65 -10.30
C VAL A 97 -6.50 11.14 -9.25
N SER A 98 -7.76 11.37 -9.62
CA SER A 98 -8.79 11.85 -8.69
C SER A 98 -9.08 10.85 -7.57
N VAL A 99 -9.25 9.58 -7.91
CA VAL A 99 -9.57 8.53 -6.93
C VAL A 99 -8.37 8.21 -6.05
N ALA A 100 -7.18 8.03 -6.62
CA ALA A 100 -5.98 7.79 -5.83
C ALA A 100 -5.62 8.99 -4.94
N GLY A 101 -5.74 10.22 -5.46
CA GLY A 101 -5.47 11.44 -4.71
C GLY A 101 -6.47 11.77 -3.60
N SER A 102 -7.66 11.14 -3.62
CA SER A 102 -8.62 11.27 -2.52
C SER A 102 -8.31 10.36 -1.32
N ASN A 103 -7.29 9.49 -1.44
CA ASN A 103 -6.88 8.58 -0.39
C ASN A 103 -5.68 9.12 0.40
N ARG A 104 -5.61 8.73 1.67
CA ARG A 104 -4.49 9.03 2.58
C ARG A 104 -3.41 7.95 2.49
N ALA A 105 -2.17 8.30 2.77
CA ALA A 105 -1.07 7.35 2.95
C ALA A 105 -0.10 7.85 4.03
N GLY A 106 -0.12 7.21 5.20
CA GLY A 106 0.75 7.56 6.33
C GLY A 106 0.50 8.98 6.82
N ASP A 107 1.51 9.84 6.67
CA ASP A 107 1.51 11.25 7.05
C ASP A 107 0.78 12.17 6.04
N GLN A 108 0.49 11.69 4.84
CA GLN A 108 -0.14 12.48 3.79
C GLN A 108 -1.66 12.24 3.73
N GLN A 109 -2.46 13.32 3.73
CA GLN A 109 -3.92 13.23 3.59
C GLN A 109 -4.37 12.96 2.15
N SER A 110 -3.54 13.32 1.16
CA SER A 110 -3.79 13.15 -0.26
C SER A 110 -2.53 12.61 -0.93
N ILE A 111 -2.65 11.52 -1.67
CA ILE A 111 -1.55 10.91 -2.41
C ILE A 111 -1.34 11.67 -3.72
N TYR A 112 -0.11 12.05 -4.02
CA TYR A 112 0.20 12.61 -5.32
C TYR A 112 0.35 11.52 -6.38
N VAL A 113 -0.21 11.82 -7.56
CA VAL A 113 -0.15 10.95 -8.72
C VAL A 113 0.23 11.79 -9.92
N ASN A 114 1.35 11.47 -10.55
CA ASN A 114 1.75 12.11 -11.78
C ASN A 114 1.05 11.40 -12.97
N PRO A 115 0.15 12.08 -13.71
CA PRO A 115 -0.62 11.45 -14.79
C PRO A 115 0.23 10.88 -15.93
N THR A 116 1.46 11.37 -16.11
CA THR A 116 2.36 10.96 -17.20
C THR A 116 3.34 9.85 -16.77
N ARG A 117 3.77 9.86 -15.51
CA ARG A 117 4.74 8.88 -14.96
C ARG A 117 4.03 7.64 -14.42
N ASP A 118 2.96 7.86 -13.66
CA ASP A 118 2.39 6.87 -12.74
C ASP A 118 1.24 6.09 -13.34
N VAL A 119 0.52 6.69 -14.30
CA VAL A 119 -0.61 6.06 -14.97
C VAL A 119 -0.20 5.59 -16.36
N ARG A 120 -0.49 4.31 -16.65
CA ARG A 120 -0.27 3.72 -17.97
C ARG A 120 -1.53 3.02 -18.43
N VAL A 121 -1.92 3.25 -19.68
CA VAL A 121 -3.09 2.63 -20.29
C VAL A 121 -2.62 1.75 -21.46
N GLY A 122 -3.27 0.61 -21.64
CA GLY A 122 -2.89 -0.37 -22.64
C GLY A 122 -4.03 -1.31 -23.02
N ASN A 123 -3.65 -2.32 -23.78
CA ASN A 123 -4.49 -3.40 -24.26
C ASN A 123 -4.01 -4.74 -23.67
N LEU A 124 -4.96 -5.57 -23.28
CA LEU A 124 -4.80 -6.94 -22.85
C LEU A 124 -5.67 -7.82 -23.76
N THR A 125 -5.04 -8.57 -24.65
CA THR A 125 -5.73 -9.46 -25.60
C THR A 125 -5.26 -10.90 -25.41
N PHE A 126 -6.19 -11.84 -25.52
CA PHE A 126 -5.87 -13.27 -25.51
C PHE A 126 -5.41 -13.70 -26.90
N ASP A 127 -4.19 -14.20 -26.99
CA ASP A 127 -3.71 -14.85 -28.21
C ASP A 127 -4.06 -16.34 -28.15
N ALA A 128 -5.05 -16.73 -28.96
CA ALA A 128 -5.53 -18.10 -29.05
C ALA A 128 -4.51 -19.07 -29.66
N THR A 129 -3.49 -18.57 -30.37
CA THR A 129 -2.44 -19.38 -31.01
C THR A 129 -1.43 -19.85 -29.97
N THR A 130 -1.06 -18.96 -29.05
CA THR A 130 -0.10 -19.25 -27.98
C THR A 130 -0.77 -19.67 -26.67
N GLY A 131 -2.09 -19.44 -26.55
CA GLY A 131 -2.83 -19.67 -25.30
C GLY A 131 -2.47 -18.68 -24.20
N THR A 132 -1.89 -17.52 -24.54
CA THR A 132 -1.36 -16.56 -23.57
C THR A 132 -2.03 -15.20 -23.67
N TRP A 133 -2.06 -14.49 -22.54
CA TRP A 133 -2.50 -13.10 -22.49
C TRP A 133 -1.35 -12.16 -22.84
N VAL A 134 -1.52 -11.38 -23.91
CA VAL A 134 -0.52 -10.43 -24.39
C VAL A 134 -0.88 -9.03 -23.89
N LYS A 135 0.06 -8.41 -23.17
CA LYS A 135 -0.03 -7.04 -22.66
C LYS A 135 0.69 -6.09 -23.61
N GLN A 136 -0.02 -5.08 -24.11
CA GLN A 136 0.53 -4.05 -24.98
C GLN A 136 0.20 -2.67 -24.41
N TRP A 137 1.20 -1.79 -24.28
CA TRP A 137 1.00 -0.45 -23.72
C TRP A 137 0.83 0.57 -24.84
N GLY A 138 -0.07 1.55 -24.65
CA GLY A 138 -0.28 2.61 -25.64
C GLY A 138 -0.95 2.17 -26.95
N VAL A 139 -1.46 0.94 -27.00
CA VAL A 139 -2.16 0.39 -28.16
C VAL A 139 -3.66 0.40 -27.89
N ALA A 140 -4.42 1.03 -28.79
CA ALA A 140 -5.89 0.97 -28.80
C ALA A 140 -6.37 -0.35 -29.44
N PRO A 141 -7.55 -0.89 -29.06
CA PRO A 141 -8.49 -0.35 -28.07
C PRO A 141 -7.97 -0.51 -26.64
N TYR A 142 -8.15 0.52 -25.82
CA TYR A 142 -7.67 0.50 -24.44
C TYR A 142 -8.64 -0.28 -23.55
N ASN A 143 -8.14 -1.32 -22.88
CA ASN A 143 -8.94 -2.12 -21.95
C ASN A 143 -8.21 -2.44 -20.64
N MET A 144 -6.98 -1.96 -20.49
CA MET A 144 -6.13 -2.19 -19.32
C MET A 144 -5.56 -0.87 -18.83
N ALA A 145 -5.48 -0.70 -17.52
CA ALA A 145 -4.77 0.40 -16.89
C ALA A 145 -3.83 -0.13 -15.80
N GLU A 146 -2.78 0.65 -15.55
CA GLU A 146 -1.81 0.45 -14.50
C GLU A 146 -1.57 1.77 -13.79
N LEU A 147 -1.47 1.69 -12.48
CA LEU A 147 -1.13 2.81 -11.62
C LEU A 147 0.03 2.37 -10.71
N THR A 148 0.99 3.27 -10.56
CA THR A 148 2.12 3.11 -9.65
C THR A 148 2.15 4.28 -8.70
N LEU A 149 2.01 4.04 -7.40
CA LEU A 149 2.11 5.09 -6.39
C LEU A 149 3.51 5.07 -5.77
N HIS A 150 4.05 6.27 -5.58
CA HIS A 150 5.43 6.50 -5.19
C HIS A 150 5.52 7.19 -3.83
N ARG A 151 6.31 6.58 -2.94
CA ARG A 151 6.74 7.10 -1.64
C ARG A 151 8.23 6.78 -1.46
N ASP A 152 8.96 6.90 -2.57
CA ASP A 152 10.38 6.56 -2.71
C ASP A 152 11.17 7.71 -3.37
N GLN A 153 10.51 8.84 -3.66
CA GLN A 153 11.11 9.94 -4.38
C GLN A 153 11.83 10.85 -3.39
N LEU A 154 13.16 10.80 -3.40
CA LEU A 154 13.99 11.75 -2.69
C LEU A 154 13.60 13.19 -3.11
N PRO A 155 13.66 14.16 -2.18
CA PRO A 155 13.47 15.57 -2.51
C PRO A 155 14.37 15.96 -3.68
N THR A 156 13.79 16.11 -4.86
CA THR A 156 14.54 16.47 -6.07
C THR A 156 14.21 17.92 -6.38
N GLY A 157 14.99 18.84 -5.80
CA GLY A 157 14.87 20.27 -6.08
C GLY A 157 15.22 21.15 -4.88
N ASN A 158 15.59 22.40 -5.18
CA ASN A 158 15.84 23.49 -4.23
C ASN A 158 14.54 24.05 -3.61
N THR A 159 13.52 23.20 -3.44
CA THR A 159 12.27 23.58 -2.78
C THR A 159 12.46 23.26 -1.31
N THR A 160 12.62 24.31 -0.51
CA THR A 160 12.75 24.23 0.93
C THR A 160 11.45 24.67 1.58
N THR A 161 11.04 24.01 2.67
CA THR A 161 10.09 24.60 3.62
C THR A 161 10.71 25.86 4.24
N GLY A 162 9.93 26.66 4.96
CA GLY A 162 10.42 27.87 5.65
C GLY A 162 11.56 27.64 6.66
N ASP A 163 11.89 26.38 6.94
CA ASP A 163 12.98 25.90 7.79
C ASP A 163 14.21 25.39 7.02
N GLY A 164 14.22 25.46 5.68
CA GLY A 164 15.37 25.06 4.86
C GLY A 164 15.47 23.55 4.56
N ALA A 165 14.54 22.72 5.01
CA ALA A 165 14.55 21.28 4.71
C ALA A 165 14.14 21.05 3.24
N PRO A 166 14.88 20.23 2.47
CA PRO A 166 14.50 19.92 1.09
C PRO A 166 13.20 19.11 1.12
N VAL A 167 12.14 19.68 0.56
CA VAL A 167 10.82 19.05 0.48
C VAL A 167 10.66 18.47 -0.91
N ASN A 168 10.04 17.30 -1.02
CA ASN A 168 9.43 16.91 -2.28
C ASN A 168 8.14 17.76 -2.43
N PRO A 169 8.06 18.71 -3.36
CA PRO A 169 6.94 19.65 -3.45
C PRO A 169 5.60 18.95 -3.73
N ASN A 170 5.66 17.67 -4.12
CA ASN A 170 4.51 16.89 -4.52
C ASN A 170 4.07 15.87 -3.46
N GLY A 171 4.80 15.64 -2.37
CA GLY A 171 4.38 14.67 -1.33
C GLY A 171 4.75 13.20 -1.58
N ASP A 172 5.53 12.89 -2.62
CA ASP A 172 6.08 11.54 -2.90
C ASP A 172 7.30 11.17 -2.03
N ALA A 173 7.58 11.95 -0.99
CA ALA A 173 8.72 11.73 -0.10
C ALA A 173 8.64 10.36 0.61
N PRO A 174 9.80 9.76 0.97
CA PRO A 174 9.85 8.60 1.85
C PRO A 174 9.06 8.77 3.15
N LEU A 175 8.61 7.65 3.74
CA LEU A 175 7.86 7.67 5.00
C LEU A 175 8.80 7.94 6.18
N PRO A 176 8.62 9.06 6.91
CA PRO A 176 9.43 9.33 8.10
C PRO A 176 9.09 8.32 9.20
N LEU A 177 10.12 7.77 9.82
CA LEU A 177 9.98 6.82 10.93
C LEU A 177 10.12 7.53 12.28
N PHE A 178 9.42 7.03 13.30
CA PHE A 178 9.35 7.73 14.59
C PHE A 178 10.56 7.43 15.47
N PHE A 179 11.02 6.17 15.50
CA PHE A 179 12.07 5.73 16.41
C PHE A 179 13.31 5.16 15.72
N ALA A 180 13.19 4.75 14.46
CA ALA A 180 14.29 4.31 13.62
C ALA A 180 15.43 5.35 13.42
N PRO A 181 15.22 6.68 13.53
CA PRO A 181 16.32 7.64 13.52
C PRO A 181 17.39 7.37 14.60
N VAL A 182 17.00 6.77 15.73
CA VAL A 182 17.92 6.41 16.83
C VAL A 182 18.95 5.36 16.39
N ILE A 183 18.65 4.57 15.36
CA ILE A 183 19.56 3.56 14.77
C ILE A 183 20.07 3.96 13.38
N GLY A 184 19.88 5.22 12.96
CA GLY A 184 20.39 5.77 11.69
C GLY A 184 19.52 5.50 10.47
N HIS A 185 18.24 5.16 10.66
CA HIS A 185 17.27 5.01 9.58
C HIS A 185 16.17 6.04 9.73
N ASP A 186 16.24 7.12 8.95
CA ASP A 186 15.29 8.23 9.07
C ASP A 186 13.98 7.97 8.32
N ASP A 187 14.06 7.24 7.20
CA ASP A 187 12.91 7.04 6.32
C ASP A 187 12.79 5.60 5.77
N ALA A 188 11.57 5.25 5.34
CA ALA A 188 11.28 4.03 4.61
C ALA A 188 10.72 4.33 3.20
N PRO A 189 11.39 3.91 2.11
CA PRO A 189 10.85 4.04 0.77
C PRO A 189 9.74 3.01 0.54
N LEU A 190 8.60 3.48 0.03
CA LEU A 190 7.45 2.64 -0.30
C LEU A 190 7.04 2.84 -1.76
N ARG A 191 6.64 1.75 -2.41
CA ARG A 191 6.12 1.77 -3.77
C ARG A 191 5.10 0.66 -3.94
N THR A 192 3.99 0.96 -4.60
CA THR A 192 2.98 -0.03 -4.97
C THR A 192 2.61 0.10 -6.43
N ARG A 193 2.26 -1.03 -7.04
CA ARG A 193 1.85 -1.12 -8.44
C ARG A 193 0.64 -2.04 -8.55
N SER A 194 -0.36 -1.59 -9.29
CA SER A 194 -1.59 -2.34 -9.52
C SER A 194 -1.95 -2.25 -11.01
N ILE A 195 -2.53 -3.34 -11.52
CA ILE A 195 -2.93 -3.48 -12.91
C ILE A 195 -4.33 -4.08 -12.91
N SER A 196 -5.24 -3.45 -13.65
CA SER A 196 -6.57 -3.96 -13.87
C SER A 196 -6.89 -3.91 -15.35
N ALA A 197 -7.67 -4.87 -15.82
CA ALA A 197 -8.12 -4.94 -17.19
C ALA A 197 -9.59 -5.32 -17.24
N MET A 198 -10.32 -4.70 -18.16
CA MET A 198 -11.66 -5.09 -18.52
C MET A 198 -11.61 -5.96 -19.76
N LEU A 199 -12.08 -7.19 -19.60
CA LEU A 199 -12.13 -8.16 -20.67
C LEU A 199 -13.43 -7.97 -21.44
N PRO A 200 -13.39 -7.69 -22.76
CA PRO A 200 -14.62 -7.60 -23.54
C PRO A 200 -15.28 -8.99 -23.57
N GLY A 201 -16.49 -9.09 -23.01
CA GLY A 201 -17.32 -10.28 -23.14
C GLY A 201 -17.70 -10.47 -24.59
N ASN A 202 -17.33 -11.60 -25.19
CA ASN A 202 -17.60 -11.89 -26.62
C ASN A 202 -19.08 -12.22 -26.93
N GLY A 203 -20.01 -11.90 -26.04
CA GLY A 203 -21.42 -12.26 -26.13
C GLY A 203 -21.66 -13.78 -26.06
N PHE A 204 -22.93 -14.17 -26.04
CA PHE A 204 -23.33 -15.57 -26.15
C PHE A 204 -23.52 -15.93 -27.62
N ARG A 205 -23.04 -17.10 -28.06
CA ARG A 205 -23.26 -17.60 -29.42
C ARG A 205 -24.66 -18.24 -29.50
N VAL A 206 -25.46 -17.86 -30.49
CA VAL A 206 -26.68 -18.60 -30.89
C VAL A 206 -26.19 -19.91 -31.56
N PRO A 207 -26.95 -21.02 -31.53
CA PRO A 207 -26.49 -22.41 -31.33
C PRO A 207 -25.29 -22.86 -32.17
N VAL A 208 -24.64 -23.95 -31.73
CA VAL A 208 -23.41 -24.52 -32.31
C VAL A 208 -23.40 -24.47 -33.84
N GLY A 209 -22.51 -23.63 -34.40
CA GLY A 209 -22.34 -23.46 -35.85
C GLY A 209 -22.77 -22.12 -36.43
N SER A 210 -23.52 -21.28 -35.70
CA SER A 210 -23.87 -19.94 -36.19
C SER A 210 -22.78 -18.92 -35.82
N GLY A 211 -22.26 -18.18 -36.80
CA GLY A 211 -21.33 -17.06 -36.57
C GLY A 211 -21.98 -15.82 -35.93
N LYS A 212 -23.25 -15.93 -35.51
CA LYS A 212 -24.05 -14.82 -34.97
C LYS A 212 -23.98 -14.81 -33.44
N ARG A 213 -23.70 -13.64 -32.88
CA ARG A 213 -23.70 -13.39 -31.43
C ARG A 213 -25.09 -12.87 -31.03
N ALA A 214 -25.66 -13.37 -29.95
CA ALA A 214 -26.88 -12.85 -29.37
C ALA A 214 -26.62 -11.43 -28.83
N GLY A 215 -27.35 -10.43 -29.33
CA GLY A 215 -27.31 -9.05 -28.84
C GLY A 215 -28.13 -8.80 -27.58
N VAL A 216 -28.56 -9.86 -26.88
CA VAL A 216 -29.51 -9.79 -25.76
C VAL A 216 -28.83 -10.32 -24.49
N LEU A 217 -28.94 -9.56 -23.40
CA LEU A 217 -28.57 -9.99 -22.05
C LEU A 217 -29.49 -11.15 -21.61
N PRO A 218 -29.06 -12.07 -20.74
CA PRO A 218 -29.86 -13.22 -20.33
C PRO A 218 -30.98 -12.77 -19.37
N PHE A 219 -32.05 -12.21 -19.93
CA PHE A 219 -33.37 -12.22 -19.33
C PHE A 219 -34.26 -13.01 -20.27
N ALA A 220 -34.96 -14.00 -19.75
CA ALA A 220 -35.98 -14.69 -20.51
C ALA A 220 -37.14 -13.70 -20.70
N LEU A 221 -37.25 -13.12 -21.89
CA LEU A 221 -38.50 -12.53 -22.35
C LEU A 221 -39.44 -13.67 -22.69
N ASP A 222 -40.70 -13.53 -22.29
CA ASP A 222 -41.76 -14.40 -22.77
C ASP A 222 -41.94 -14.20 -24.28
N GLU A 223 -42.35 -15.28 -24.96
CA GLU A 223 -42.49 -15.32 -26.42
C GLU A 223 -43.49 -14.28 -26.94
N ASP A 224 -44.56 -14.02 -26.18
CA ASP A 224 -45.58 -13.03 -26.53
C ASP A 224 -45.05 -11.59 -26.50
N THR A 225 -44.15 -11.27 -25.58
CA THR A 225 -43.51 -9.95 -25.53
C THR A 225 -42.44 -9.78 -26.62
N TRP A 226 -41.72 -10.84 -26.99
CA TRP A 226 -40.76 -10.80 -28.11
C TRP A 226 -41.45 -10.53 -29.45
N LEU A 227 -42.55 -11.24 -29.74
CA LEU A 227 -43.30 -11.09 -31.00
C LEU A 227 -43.94 -9.71 -31.18
N LYS A 228 -44.08 -8.91 -30.12
CA LYS A 228 -44.60 -7.53 -30.18
C LYS A 228 -43.53 -6.48 -30.48
N LEU A 229 -42.24 -6.83 -30.43
CA LEU A 229 -41.10 -5.92 -30.61
C LEU A 229 -40.47 -6.01 -32.01
N ILE A 230 -40.88 -6.97 -32.82
CA ILE A 230 -40.52 -7.15 -34.24
C ILE A 230 -41.72 -6.81 -35.13
#